data_AF-U5N7Z4-F1
#
_entry.id   AF-U5N7Z4-F1
#
_cell.length_a   1.000
_cell.length_b   1.000
_cell.length_c   1.000
_cell.angle_alpha   90.00
_cell.angle_beta   90.00
_cell.angle_gamma   90.00
#
_symmetry.space_group_name_H-M   'P 1'
#
loop_
_entity.id
_entity.type
_entity.pdbx_description
1 polymer ?
#
loop_
_entity_poly.entity_id
_entity_poly.type
_entity_poly.pdbx_seq_one_letter_code
_entity_poly.pdbx_strand_id
1 'polypeptide(L)'
;MSDKLSSPGAEKDTEMTRYSLEFQEQIARKMMPPNSQSIAKISQETGVSAPTLYAWRNRYRSQGHVVPAKPEDPQGWDWKAKAAAVLKTVAMNEAEKSEYCRQNGLYPEHLQAWEQVFEEADSMRGPVNAGDIGAERKKVRHLEKELKRKDKALAEAAALLVLSKKVQAIWGSKEED
;
A
#
# COMPACT_ATOMS: atom_id res chain seq x y z
N MET A 1 -14.28 -49.36 23.59
CA MET A 1 -15.53 -48.62 23.37
C MET A 1 -15.63 -47.66 24.54
N SER A 2 -15.20 -46.41 24.35
CA SER A 2 -16.10 -45.29 24.02
C SER A 2 -16.91 -44.89 25.26
N ASP A 3 -17.00 -43.66 25.73
CA ASP A 3 -16.59 -42.36 25.23
C ASP A 3 -16.75 -41.36 26.40
N LYS A 4 -15.91 -40.32 26.41
CA LYS A 4 -16.15 -38.93 26.82
C LYS A 4 -17.03 -38.61 28.04
N LEU A 5 -16.46 -37.85 28.98
CA LEU A 5 -16.84 -36.45 29.25
C LEU A 5 -15.97 -35.88 30.38
N SER A 6 -14.87 -35.23 30.02
CA SER A 6 -14.29 -34.18 30.86
C SER A 6 -13.60 -33.17 29.96
N SER A 7 -14.33 -32.11 29.66
CA SER A 7 -13.76 -30.83 29.26
C SER A 7 -14.35 -29.81 30.22
N PRO A 8 -13.50 -29.01 30.84
CA PRO A 8 -13.65 -27.57 30.64
C PRO A 8 -12.31 -26.93 30.28
N GLY A 9 -12.42 -25.91 29.45
CA GLY A 9 -11.29 -25.27 28.79
C GLY A 9 -10.27 -24.65 29.75
N ALA A 10 -9.01 -24.78 29.34
CA ALA A 10 -7.90 -23.95 29.78
C ALA A 10 -6.69 -24.14 28.83
N GLU A 11 -6.88 -23.89 27.54
CA GLU A 11 -5.76 -23.94 26.58
C GLU A 11 -5.76 -22.68 25.70
N LYS A 12 -5.52 -21.52 26.31
CA LYS A 12 -5.13 -20.32 25.54
C LYS A 12 -3.99 -19.48 26.13
N ASP A 13 -3.37 -19.90 27.23
CA ASP A 13 -2.30 -19.09 27.88
C ASP A 13 -0.95 -19.81 28.06
N THR A 14 -0.79 -21.06 27.60
CA THR A 14 0.39 -21.90 27.93
C THR A 14 1.56 -21.84 26.94
N GLU A 15 1.51 -21.05 25.87
CA GLU A 15 2.65 -20.91 24.96
C GLU A 15 3.60 -19.75 25.31
N MET A 16 3.23 -18.87 26.24
CA MET A 16 4.05 -17.71 26.64
C MET A 16 5.20 -18.05 27.61
N THR A 17 5.23 -19.26 28.18
CA THR A 17 6.21 -19.68 29.19
C THR A 17 7.45 -20.38 28.61
N ARG A 18 7.53 -20.60 27.29
CA ARG A 18 8.61 -21.40 26.67
C ARG A 18 9.86 -20.61 26.28
N TYR A 19 9.78 -19.30 26.14
CA TYR A 19 10.92 -18.48 25.71
C TYR A 19 11.33 -17.51 26.82
N SER A 20 12.63 -17.46 27.14
CA SER A 20 13.15 -16.50 28.13
C SER A 20 12.98 -15.06 27.63
N LEU A 21 12.81 -14.13 28.57
CA LEU A 21 12.67 -12.70 28.26
C LEU A 21 13.91 -12.18 27.50
N GLU A 22 15.09 -12.62 27.91
CA GLU A 22 16.38 -12.29 27.26
C GLU A 22 16.43 -12.74 25.80
N PHE A 23 15.91 -13.93 25.51
CA PHE A 23 15.85 -14.46 24.15
C PHE A 23 14.86 -13.68 23.28
N GLN A 24 13.72 -13.32 23.85
CA GLN A 24 12.73 -12.49 23.17
C GLN A 24 13.29 -11.09 22.85
N GLU A 25 14.02 -10.47 23.76
CA GLU A 25 14.70 -9.19 23.53
C GLU A 25 15.79 -9.29 22.46
N GLN A 26 16.58 -10.37 22.46
CA GLN A 26 17.60 -10.61 21.44
C GLN A 26 16.98 -10.73 20.05
N ILE A 27 15.88 -11.48 19.93
CA ILE A 27 15.12 -11.61 18.69
C ILE A 27 14.47 -10.29 18.29
N ALA A 28 13.92 -9.53 19.24
CA ALA A 28 13.35 -8.22 18.97
C ALA A 28 14.41 -7.24 18.45
N ARG A 29 15.64 -7.25 19.00
CA ARG A 29 16.78 -6.48 18.47
C ARG A 29 17.12 -6.85 17.03
N LYS A 30 17.01 -8.13 16.66
CA LYS A 30 17.13 -8.57 15.26
C LYS A 30 15.97 -8.10 14.37
N MET A 31 14.82 -7.73 14.92
CA MET A 31 13.71 -7.15 14.16
C MET A 31 13.74 -5.61 14.08
N MET A 32 14.64 -4.97 14.84
CA MET A 32 14.73 -3.52 14.98
C MET A 32 16.00 -2.96 14.32
N PRO A 33 16.01 -1.66 13.96
CA PRO A 33 17.22 -0.97 13.55
C PRO A 33 18.31 -1.05 14.64
N PRO A 34 19.61 -1.12 14.28
CA PRO A 34 20.20 -1.01 12.94
C PRO A 34 20.38 -2.35 12.18
N ASN A 35 20.08 -3.49 12.81
CA ASN A 35 20.32 -4.84 12.24
C ASN A 35 19.00 -5.59 12.01
N SER A 36 18.02 -4.92 11.41
CA SER A 36 16.69 -5.49 11.15
C SER A 36 16.76 -6.59 10.09
N GLN A 37 16.33 -7.80 10.47
CA GLN A 37 16.24 -9.01 9.66
C GLN A 37 14.78 -9.37 9.39
N SER A 38 14.51 -10.05 8.27
CA SER A 38 13.18 -10.53 7.95
C SER A 38 12.72 -11.60 8.94
N ILE A 39 11.40 -11.64 9.21
CA ILE A 39 10.82 -12.64 10.10
C ILE A 39 11.07 -14.07 9.59
N ALA A 40 11.08 -14.26 8.26
CA ALA A 40 11.39 -15.55 7.65
C ALA A 40 12.82 -16.01 7.98
N LYS A 41 13.80 -15.11 7.87
CA LYS A 41 15.19 -15.39 8.22
C LYS A 41 15.36 -15.69 9.71
N ILE A 42 14.75 -14.89 10.58
CA ILE A 42 14.79 -15.11 12.03
C ILE A 42 14.15 -16.47 12.37
N SER A 43 13.05 -16.83 11.72
CA SER A 43 12.38 -18.13 11.92
C SER A 43 13.30 -19.31 11.56
N GLN A 44 14.02 -19.22 10.43
CA GLN A 44 14.98 -20.23 10.03
C GLN A 44 16.20 -20.31 10.97
N GLU A 45 16.74 -19.17 11.40
CA GLU A 45 17.92 -19.11 12.28
C GLU A 45 17.63 -19.58 13.71
N THR A 46 16.45 -19.25 14.24
CA THR A 46 16.13 -19.44 15.67
C THR A 46 15.19 -20.60 15.93
N GLY A 47 14.59 -21.17 14.88
CA GLY A 47 13.56 -22.22 14.98
C GLY A 47 12.24 -21.74 15.57
N VAL A 48 12.08 -20.43 15.83
CA VAL A 48 10.83 -19.86 16.33
C VAL A 48 9.83 -19.75 15.18
N SER A 49 8.59 -20.13 15.42
CA SER A 49 7.55 -20.08 14.39
C SER A 49 7.30 -18.63 13.92
N ALA A 50 7.08 -18.45 12.62
CA ALA A 50 6.77 -17.15 12.05
C ALA A 50 5.58 -16.45 12.75
N PRO A 51 4.46 -17.14 13.11
CA PRO A 51 3.37 -16.53 13.86
C PRO A 51 3.78 -15.93 15.21
N THR A 52 4.65 -16.60 15.95
CA THR A 52 5.15 -16.11 17.25
C THR A 52 6.01 -14.86 17.08
N LEU A 53 6.87 -14.86 16.06
CA LEU A 53 7.69 -13.69 15.71
C LEU A 53 6.83 -12.48 15.31
N TYR A 54 5.74 -12.71 14.56
CA TYR A 54 4.76 -11.67 14.24
C TYR A 54 4.06 -11.11 15.48
N ALA A 55 3.69 -11.97 16.42
CA ALA A 55 3.07 -11.56 17.68
C ALA A 55 4.01 -10.69 18.53
N TRP A 56 5.28 -11.08 18.64
CA TRP A 56 6.30 -10.30 19.35
C TRP A 56 6.52 -8.94 18.69
N ARG A 57 6.69 -8.91 17.36
CA ARG A 57 6.80 -7.65 16.60
C ARG A 57 5.68 -6.67 16.90
N ASN A 58 4.44 -7.16 16.92
CA ASN A 58 3.26 -6.34 17.18
C ASN A 58 3.21 -5.85 18.64
N ARG A 59 3.67 -6.65 19.60
CA ARG A 59 3.78 -6.27 21.02
C ARG A 59 4.82 -5.17 21.24
N TYR A 60 6.00 -5.29 20.63
CA TYR A 60 7.01 -4.23 20.73
C TYR A 60 6.53 -2.92 20.09
N ARG A 61 5.76 -3.01 18.99
CA ARG A 61 5.11 -1.85 18.38
C ARG A 61 4.08 -1.19 19.30
N SER A 62 3.22 -1.97 19.97
CA SER A 62 2.24 -1.41 20.91
C SER A 62 2.89 -0.80 22.16
N GLN A 63 4.11 -1.23 22.49
CA GLN A 63 4.96 -0.65 23.53
C GLN A 63 5.77 0.56 23.05
N GLY A 64 5.51 1.10 21.85
CA GLY A 64 6.13 2.31 21.33
C GLY A 64 7.49 2.12 20.65
N HIS A 65 7.93 0.88 20.39
CA HIS A 65 9.17 0.63 19.65
C HIS A 65 8.93 0.69 18.14
N VAL A 66 9.86 1.30 17.39
CA VAL A 66 9.83 1.38 15.93
C VAL A 66 10.20 0.02 15.34
N VAL A 67 9.20 -0.84 15.21
CA VAL A 67 9.35 -2.14 14.53
C VAL A 67 8.58 -2.09 13.22
N PRO A 68 9.26 -2.03 12.05
CA PRO A 68 8.59 -1.92 10.75
C PRO A 68 7.62 -3.10 10.52
N ALA A 69 6.36 -2.79 10.19
CA ALA A 69 5.30 -3.79 9.93
C ALA A 69 5.38 -4.37 8.51
N LYS A 70 5.79 -3.50 7.60
CA LYS A 70 6.16 -3.72 6.22
C LYS A 70 7.44 -2.93 5.98
N PRO A 71 8.21 -3.26 4.95
CA PRO A 71 9.08 -2.28 4.32
C PRO A 71 8.17 -1.12 3.86
N GLU A 72 8.00 -0.09 4.67
CA GLU A 72 7.31 1.13 4.26
C GLU A 72 8.18 1.83 3.24
N ASP A 73 7.57 2.26 2.14
CA ASP A 73 8.26 2.92 1.04
C ASP A 73 9.20 4.00 1.60
N PRO A 74 10.52 3.88 1.40
CA PRO A 74 11.52 4.78 1.92
C PRO A 74 11.14 6.24 1.66
N GLN A 75 10.89 7.00 2.74
CA GLN A 75 10.44 8.38 2.65
C GLN A 75 11.50 9.23 1.94
N GLY A 76 11.10 9.90 0.85
CA GLY A 76 12.00 10.75 0.04
C GLY A 76 12.58 10.11 -1.22
N TRP A 77 12.22 8.87 -1.56
CA TRP A 77 12.66 8.21 -2.78
C TRP A 77 11.71 8.47 -3.96
N ASP A 78 12.16 9.29 -4.91
CA ASP A 78 11.47 9.47 -6.20
C ASP A 78 11.58 8.20 -7.08
N TRP A 79 10.62 8.00 -7.98
CA TRP A 79 10.58 6.89 -8.93
C TRP A 79 11.90 6.70 -9.69
N LYS A 80 12.52 7.79 -10.13
CA LYS A 80 13.82 7.75 -10.83
C LYS A 80 14.94 7.23 -9.91
N ALA A 81 14.92 7.60 -8.63
CA ALA A 81 15.89 7.12 -7.65
C ALA A 81 15.68 5.63 -7.34
N LYS A 82 14.42 5.18 -7.23
CA LYS A 82 14.07 3.76 -7.07
C LYS A 82 14.59 2.92 -8.24
N ALA A 83 14.36 3.37 -9.48
CA ALA A 83 14.85 2.70 -10.68
C ALA A 83 16.39 2.62 -10.72
N ALA A 84 17.07 3.70 -10.36
CA ALA A 84 18.54 3.74 -10.33
C ALA A 84 19.11 2.79 -9.27
N ALA A 85 18.48 2.71 -8.09
CA ALA A 85 18.88 1.78 -7.05
C ALA A 85 18.72 0.32 -7.49
N VAL A 86 17.55 -0.05 -8.03
CA VAL A 86 17.32 -1.41 -8.56
C VAL A 86 18.38 -1.75 -9.60
N LEU A 87 18.56 -0.91 -10.63
CA LEU A 87 19.53 -1.12 -11.69
C LEU A 87 20.96 -1.30 -11.18
N LYS A 88 21.38 -0.48 -10.21
CA LYS A 88 22.72 -0.58 -9.60
C LYS A 88 22.91 -1.88 -8.84
N THR A 89 21.85 -2.39 -8.21
CA THR A 89 21.89 -3.61 -7.40
C THR A 89 21.75 -4.90 -8.21
N VAL A 90 21.34 -4.86 -9.48
CA VAL A 90 21.17 -6.08 -10.31
C VAL A 90 22.46 -6.90 -10.41
N ALA A 91 23.61 -6.25 -10.58
CA ALA A 91 24.90 -6.92 -10.73
C ALA A 91 25.60 -7.25 -9.40
N MET A 92 25.03 -6.86 -8.26
CA MET A 92 25.62 -7.03 -6.93
C MET A 92 25.27 -8.39 -6.33
N ASN A 93 26.19 -8.95 -5.54
CA ASN A 93 25.92 -10.14 -4.73
C ASN A 93 25.07 -9.80 -3.48
N GLU A 94 24.59 -10.82 -2.76
CA GLU A 94 23.70 -10.62 -1.60
C GLU A 94 24.34 -9.80 -0.47
N ALA A 95 25.66 -9.93 -0.28
CA ALA A 95 26.40 -9.17 0.73
C ALA A 95 26.54 -7.69 0.34
N GLU A 96 26.87 -7.42 -0.92
CA GLU A 96 26.96 -6.07 -1.50
C GLU A 96 25.60 -5.37 -1.53
N LYS A 97 24.53 -6.10 -1.87
CA LYS A 97 23.15 -5.59 -1.79
C LYS A 97 22.80 -5.20 -0.36
N SER A 98 23.14 -6.05 0.62
CA SER A 98 22.90 -5.77 2.03
C SER A 98 23.69 -4.56 2.53
N GLU A 99 24.93 -4.39 2.09
CA GLU A 99 25.75 -3.22 2.43
C GLU A 99 25.21 -1.94 1.80
N TYR A 100 24.87 -1.98 0.51
CA TYR A 100 24.23 -0.88 -0.19
C TYR A 100 22.93 -0.45 0.49
N CYS A 101 22.12 -1.43 0.92
CA CYS A 101 20.88 -1.17 1.66
C CYS A 101 21.15 -0.40 2.96
N ARG A 102 22.12 -0.86 3.76
CA ARG A 102 22.50 -0.18 5.02
C ARG A 102 22.98 1.25 4.80
N GLN A 103 23.79 1.48 3.77
CA GLN A 103 24.32 2.82 3.45
C GLN A 103 23.23 3.80 3.01
N ASN A 104 22.18 3.30 2.35
CA ASN A 104 21.13 4.13 1.75
C ASN A 104 19.82 4.15 2.57
N GLY A 105 19.82 3.55 3.77
CA GLY A 105 18.62 3.42 4.60
C GLY A 105 17.52 2.58 3.95
N LEU A 106 17.92 1.64 3.08
CA LEU A 106 17.03 0.74 2.36
C LEU A 106 17.04 -0.66 2.98
N TYR A 107 16.09 -1.47 2.54
CA TYR A 107 15.94 -2.86 2.90
C TYR A 107 15.99 -3.70 1.62
N PRO A 108 16.56 -4.91 1.63
CA PRO A 108 16.54 -5.80 0.46
C PRO A 108 15.12 -6.05 -0.07
N GLU A 109 14.15 -6.09 0.83
CA GLU A 109 12.74 -6.24 0.49
C GLU A 109 12.18 -5.04 -0.28
N HIS A 110 12.70 -3.83 -0.07
CA HIS A 110 12.33 -2.65 -0.87
C HIS A 110 12.80 -2.80 -2.32
N LEU A 111 14.04 -3.26 -2.51
CA LEU A 111 14.60 -3.46 -3.84
C LEU A 111 13.82 -4.53 -4.61
N GLN A 112 13.49 -5.64 -3.95
CA GLN A 112 12.67 -6.70 -4.54
C GLN A 112 11.26 -6.23 -4.86
N ALA A 113 10.63 -5.47 -3.96
CA ALA A 113 9.30 -4.91 -4.21
C ALA A 113 9.31 -3.96 -5.42
N TRP A 114 10.34 -3.12 -5.56
CA TRP A 114 10.47 -2.23 -6.70
C TRP A 114 10.75 -3.00 -8.00
N GLU A 115 11.60 -4.02 -7.97
CA GLU A 115 11.87 -4.92 -9.11
C GLU A 115 10.58 -5.58 -9.61
N GLN A 116 9.75 -6.11 -8.70
CA GLN A 116 8.44 -6.68 -9.04
C GLN A 116 7.50 -5.65 -9.68
N VAL A 117 7.48 -4.41 -9.17
CA VAL A 117 6.68 -3.34 -9.78
C VAL A 117 7.17 -3.00 -11.19
N PHE A 118 8.49 -3.08 -11.46
CA PHE A 118 9.01 -2.90 -12.82
C PHE A 118 8.60 -4.04 -13.76
N GLU A 119 8.69 -5.29 -13.30
CA GLU A 119 8.23 -6.46 -14.07
C GLU A 119 6.71 -6.44 -14.30
N GLU A 120 5.94 -6.07 -13.28
CA GLU A 120 4.48 -5.94 -13.38
C GLU A 120 4.09 -4.78 -14.29
N ALA A 121 4.81 -3.64 -14.25
CA ALA A 121 4.59 -2.53 -15.16
C ALA A 121 4.94 -2.88 -16.62
N ASP A 122 5.95 -3.73 -16.84
CA ASP A 122 6.32 -4.22 -18.17
C ASP A 122 5.31 -5.25 -18.70
N SER A 123 4.85 -6.17 -17.84
CA SER A 123 3.79 -7.12 -18.20
C SER A 123 2.41 -6.48 -18.38
N MET A 124 2.10 -5.41 -17.64
CA MET A 124 0.91 -4.57 -17.83
C MET A 124 1.02 -3.68 -19.08
N ARG A 125 2.23 -3.40 -19.56
CA ARG A 125 2.44 -2.95 -20.94
C ARG A 125 2.30 -4.15 -21.88
N GLY A 126 1.05 -4.58 -22.08
CA GLY A 126 0.70 -5.20 -23.36
C GLY A 126 1.19 -4.31 -24.52
N PRO A 127 1.44 -4.87 -25.72
CA PRO A 127 1.94 -4.09 -26.85
C PRO A 127 1.07 -2.85 -27.00
N VAL A 128 1.67 -1.68 -26.85
CA VAL A 128 0.96 -0.40 -26.90
C VAL A 128 0.46 -0.24 -28.33
N ASN A 129 -0.74 -0.73 -28.59
CA ASN A 129 -1.35 -0.60 -29.90
C ASN A 129 -1.69 0.88 -30.07
N ALA A 130 -0.99 1.56 -30.99
CA ALA A 130 -1.27 2.95 -31.34
C ALA A 130 -2.75 3.16 -31.73
N GLY A 131 -3.42 2.10 -32.19
CA GLY A 131 -4.87 2.06 -32.43
C GLY A 131 -5.72 2.30 -31.17
N ASP A 132 -5.35 1.72 -30.03
CA ASP A 132 -6.10 1.86 -28.77
C ASP A 132 -5.94 3.26 -28.19
N ILE A 133 -4.73 3.83 -28.26
CA ILE A 133 -4.49 5.24 -27.91
C ILE A 133 -5.33 6.17 -28.81
N GLY A 134 -5.40 5.87 -30.11
CA GLY A 134 -6.22 6.62 -31.06
C GLY A 134 -7.71 6.53 -30.74
N ALA A 135 -8.20 5.34 -30.39
CA ALA A 135 -9.59 5.10 -30.01
C ALA A 135 -9.94 5.85 -28.72
N GLU A 136 -9.09 5.78 -27.70
CA GLU A 136 -9.29 6.44 -26.43
C GLU A 136 -9.29 7.97 -26.57
N ARG A 137 -8.37 8.53 -27.36
CA ARG A 137 -8.37 9.97 -27.70
C ARG A 137 -9.66 10.41 -28.40
N LYS A 138 -10.22 9.58 -29.27
CA LYS A 138 -11.50 9.87 -29.93
C LYS A 138 -12.65 9.87 -28.94
N LYS A 139 -12.69 8.91 -28.00
CA LYS A 139 -13.69 8.87 -26.92
C LYS A 139 -13.59 10.11 -26.04
N VAL A 140 -12.39 10.48 -25.60
CA VAL A 140 -12.16 11.69 -24.80
C VAL A 140 -12.71 12.93 -25.52
N ARG A 141 -12.35 13.13 -26.80
CA ARG A 141 -12.87 14.26 -27.59
C ARG A 141 -14.39 14.23 -27.77
N HIS A 142 -14.98 13.04 -27.89
CA HIS A 142 -16.43 12.90 -28.01
C HIS A 142 -17.12 13.29 -26.70
N LEU A 143 -16.66 12.75 -25.57
CA LEU A 143 -17.17 13.04 -24.24
C LEU A 143 -17.00 14.52 -23.89
N GLU A 144 -15.87 15.14 -24.21
CA GLU A 144 -15.65 16.58 -24.01
C GLU A 144 -16.67 17.43 -24.80
N LYS A 145 -17.01 17.03 -26.02
CA LYS A 145 -18.01 17.74 -26.83
C LYS A 145 -19.42 17.59 -26.27
N GLU A 146 -19.77 16.38 -25.82
CA GLU A 146 -21.06 16.15 -25.16
C GLU A 146 -21.17 16.95 -23.87
N LEU A 147 -20.10 16.97 -23.07
CA LEU A 147 -20.03 17.72 -21.83
C LEU A 147 -20.24 19.22 -22.08
N LYS A 148 -19.52 19.81 -23.05
CA LYS A 148 -19.73 21.21 -23.44
C LYS A 148 -21.15 21.53 -23.92
N ARG A 149 -21.78 20.61 -24.67
CA ARG A 149 -23.17 20.79 -25.13
C ARG A 149 -24.15 20.76 -23.95
N LYS A 150 -23.96 19.82 -23.02
CA LYS A 150 -24.78 19.69 -21.81
C LYS A 150 -24.60 20.89 -20.89
N ASP A 151 -23.37 21.36 -20.69
CA ASP A 151 -23.08 22.56 -19.90
C ASP A 151 -23.71 23.82 -20.51
N LYS A 152 -23.68 23.95 -21.85
CA LYS A 152 -24.35 25.05 -22.55
C LYS A 152 -25.87 25.01 -22.36
N ALA A 153 -26.49 23.86 -22.55
CA ALA A 153 -27.93 23.70 -22.35
C ALA A 153 -28.34 23.95 -20.89
N LEU A 154 -27.50 23.51 -19.94
CA LEU A 154 -27.69 23.78 -18.51
C LEU A 154 -27.57 25.28 -18.21
N ALA A 155 -26.58 25.96 -18.78
CA ALA A 155 -26.42 27.42 -18.63
C ALA A 155 -27.61 28.19 -19.21
N GLU A 156 -28.12 27.78 -20.38
CA GLU A 156 -29.32 28.37 -20.99
C GLU A 156 -30.56 28.15 -20.10
N ALA A 157 -30.77 26.95 -19.57
CA ALA A 157 -31.86 26.67 -18.63
C ALA A 157 -31.74 27.50 -17.34
N ALA A 158 -30.54 27.62 -16.78
CA ALA A 158 -30.28 28.46 -15.62
C ALA A 158 -30.56 29.94 -15.91
N ALA A 159 -30.20 30.45 -17.11
CA ALA A 159 -30.50 31.80 -17.52
C ALA A 159 -32.02 32.05 -17.64
N LEU A 160 -32.77 31.10 -18.18
CA LEU A 160 -34.24 31.17 -18.25
C LEU A 160 -34.87 31.20 -16.85
N LEU A 161 -34.39 30.37 -15.92
CA LEU A 161 -34.86 30.38 -14.53
C LEU A 161 -34.54 31.70 -13.81
N VAL A 162 -33.36 32.27 -14.06
CA VAL A 162 -33.00 33.59 -13.51
C VAL A 162 -33.90 34.67 -14.08
N LEU A 163 -34.19 34.63 -15.38
CA LEU A 163 -35.07 35.60 -16.03
C LEU A 163 -36.50 35.48 -15.51
N SER A 164 -37.06 34.27 -15.38
CA SER A 164 -38.42 34.07 -14.84
C SER A 164 -38.54 34.60 -13.42
N LYS A 165 -37.53 34.35 -12.56
CA LYS A 165 -37.48 34.88 -11.20
C LYS A 165 -37.42 36.42 -11.18
N LYS A 166 -36.67 37.04 -12.08
CA LYS A 166 -36.62 38.52 -12.20
C LYS A 166 -37.96 39.11 -12.66
N VAL A 167 -38.63 38.46 -13.62
CA VAL A 167 -39.96 38.87 -14.10
C VAL A 167 -40.98 38.78 -12.95
N GLN A 168 -41.02 37.66 -12.22
CA GLN A 168 -41.89 37.50 -11.04
C GLN A 168 -41.62 38.56 -9.97
N ALA A 169 -40.37 38.95 -9.73
CA ALA A 169 -40.03 40.00 -8.78
C ALA A 169 -40.52 41.39 -9.20
N ILE A 170 -40.61 41.67 -10.50
CA ILE A 170 -41.06 42.97 -11.03
C ILE A 170 -42.58 43.04 -11.13
N TRP A 171 -43.22 41.99 -11.64
CA TRP A 171 -44.65 41.99 -11.94
C TRP A 171 -45.53 41.30 -10.88
N GLY A 172 -44.92 40.72 -9.84
CA GLY A 172 -45.61 39.87 -8.87
C GLY A 172 -45.92 38.48 -9.42
N SER A 173 -46.05 37.51 -8.53
CA SER A 173 -46.48 36.15 -8.90
C SER A 173 -47.89 36.23 -9.49
N LYS A 174 -48.10 35.69 -10.68
CA LYS A 174 -49.45 35.23 -11.04
C LYS A 174 -49.67 33.98 -10.19
N GLU A 175 -50.27 34.16 -9.02
CA GLU A 175 -50.76 33.05 -8.21
C GLU A 175 -51.68 32.19 -9.09
N GLU A 176 -51.32 30.91 -9.20
CA GLU A 176 -52.13 29.88 -9.86
C GLU A 176 -53.29 29.53 -8.92
N ASP A 177 -54.53 29.71 -9.39
CA ASP A 177 -55.64 28.81 -9.03
C ASP A 177 -55.53 27.52 -9.85
#